data_AF-A0A4Q4KRJ5-F1
#
_entry.id   AF-A0A4Q4KRJ5-F1
#
_cell.length_a   1.000
_cell.length_b   1.000
_cell.length_c   1.000
_cell.angle_alpha   90.00
_cell.angle_beta   90.00
_cell.angle_gamma   90.00
#
_symmetry.space_group_name_H-M   'P 1'
#
loop_
_entity.id
_entity.type
_entity.pdbx_description
1 polymer ?
#
loop_
_entity_poly.entity_id
_entity_poly.type
_entity_poly.pdbx_seq_one_letter_code
_entity_poly.pdbx_strand_id
1 'polypeptide(L)'
;MKELLLALTVLSSFVAYSQSVLTRGEVWDFEIGDEFHYSFNNYPGTMVERNTIIDKHFSQNNDTIFYTQSESNYSNGPDGNGGTAHYYSYDTTNYYITNLNNPISQFGGSFEIYDEYLDSTYFYFPDTIIDYDVNLCNLEINGYDSYPPVFESNHIIRLSGRGVGTVWTYHYDPSSPFPYLEDRKLYYYKKGNFTCGTLNTVSIDLNEMPNTEIKVYPLPANQQVNIDFGALELVLDFQLIDLNGKLIPIEMNKDFNTIYSFSSKDIPNGIYFIHASTKNTSFKRKVIITH
;
A
#
# COMPACT_ATOMS: atom_id res chain seq x y z
N MET A 1 41.87 -20.00 -39.65
CA MET A 1 40.98 -18.87 -40.03
C MET A 1 39.50 -19.25 -40.04
N LYS A 2 39.06 -20.30 -40.78
CA LYS A 2 37.63 -20.70 -40.79
C LYS A 2 37.07 -21.10 -39.41
N GLU A 3 37.83 -21.84 -38.61
CA GLU A 3 37.37 -22.26 -37.27
C GLU A 3 37.32 -21.09 -36.26
N LEU A 4 38.19 -20.09 -36.42
CA LEU A 4 38.17 -18.87 -35.61
C LEU A 4 36.94 -18.01 -35.93
N LEU A 5 36.54 -17.95 -37.21
CA LEU A 5 35.35 -17.23 -37.64
C LEU A 5 34.07 -17.88 -37.10
N LEU A 6 34.02 -19.22 -37.07
CA LEU A 6 32.88 -19.97 -36.54
C LEU A 6 32.76 -19.84 -35.02
N ALA A 7 33.89 -19.80 -34.31
CA ALA A 7 33.91 -19.53 -32.88
C ALA A 7 33.44 -18.10 -32.57
N LEU A 8 33.82 -17.11 -33.40
CA LEU A 8 33.40 -15.71 -33.21
C LEU A 8 31.89 -15.52 -33.43
N THR A 9 31.28 -16.21 -34.41
CA THR A 9 29.83 -16.16 -34.63
C THR A 9 29.05 -16.83 -33.52
N VAL A 10 29.52 -17.97 -33.01
CA VAL A 10 28.88 -18.64 -31.86
C VAL A 10 29.00 -17.79 -30.59
N LEU A 11 30.16 -17.17 -30.32
CA LEU A 11 30.30 -16.25 -29.19
C LEU A 11 29.41 -15.00 -29.34
N SER A 12 29.24 -14.45 -30.55
CA SER A 12 28.37 -13.29 -30.76
C SER A 12 26.89 -13.56 -30.46
N SER A 13 26.40 -14.79 -30.65
CA SER A 13 25.04 -15.17 -30.25
C SER A 13 24.86 -15.29 -28.72
N PHE A 14 25.94 -15.47 -27.95
CA PHE A 14 25.89 -15.50 -26.48
C PHE A 14 25.98 -14.11 -25.83
N VAL A 15 26.49 -13.09 -26.53
CA VAL A 15 26.52 -11.70 -26.01
C VAL A 15 25.21 -10.95 -26.28
N ALA A 16 24.26 -11.57 -26.97
CA ALA A 16 22.93 -11.01 -27.20
C ALA A 16 21.97 -11.11 -26.00
N TYR A 17 22.42 -11.62 -24.85
CA TYR A 17 21.75 -11.39 -23.56
C TYR A 17 22.01 -9.94 -23.09
N SER A 18 21.62 -9.02 -23.96
CA SER A 18 21.31 -7.63 -23.68
C SER A 18 20.22 -7.63 -22.61
N GLN A 19 20.55 -7.14 -21.42
CA GLN A 19 19.65 -6.66 -20.37
C GLN A 19 18.19 -7.10 -20.54
N SER A 20 17.79 -8.20 -19.92
CA SER A 20 16.41 -8.69 -20.02
C SER A 20 15.48 -7.69 -19.33
N VAL A 21 14.74 -6.93 -20.13
CA VAL A 21 13.66 -6.08 -19.63
C VAL A 21 12.56 -6.97 -19.06
N LEU A 22 12.05 -6.61 -17.88
CA LEU A 22 10.94 -7.34 -17.25
C LEU A 22 9.74 -7.35 -18.20
N THR A 23 9.04 -8.47 -18.26
CA THR A 23 7.74 -8.55 -18.92
C THR A 23 6.64 -7.99 -18.04
N ARG A 24 5.50 -7.64 -18.65
CA ARG A 24 4.32 -7.21 -17.89
C ARG A 24 3.85 -8.29 -16.92
N GLY A 25 3.86 -9.55 -17.33
CA GLY A 25 3.56 -10.68 -16.47
C GLY A 25 4.49 -10.74 -15.26
N GLU A 26 5.79 -10.55 -15.45
CA GLU A 26 6.75 -10.57 -14.34
C GLU A 26 6.60 -9.40 -13.37
N VAL A 27 6.19 -8.21 -13.83
CA VAL A 27 5.99 -7.04 -12.95
C VAL A 27 4.71 -7.17 -12.12
N TRP A 28 3.59 -7.52 -12.76
CA TRP A 28 2.28 -7.62 -12.13
C TRP A 28 1.89 -9.09 -11.91
N ASP A 29 2.77 -9.88 -11.31
CA ASP A 29 2.49 -11.27 -10.89
C ASP A 29 2.02 -11.31 -9.43
N PHE A 30 0.81 -10.83 -9.16
CA PHE A 30 0.29 -10.77 -7.79
C PHE A 30 -0.51 -12.01 -7.42
N GLU A 31 -0.54 -12.37 -6.15
CA GLU A 31 -1.41 -13.40 -5.60
C GLU A 31 -2.50 -12.78 -4.70
N ILE A 32 -3.61 -13.49 -4.53
CA ILE A 32 -4.67 -13.06 -3.59
C ILE A 32 -4.08 -12.99 -2.18
N GLY A 33 -4.25 -11.85 -1.52
CA GLY A 33 -3.69 -11.55 -0.20
C GLY A 33 -2.33 -10.84 -0.22
N ASP A 34 -1.75 -10.59 -1.40
CA ASP A 34 -0.59 -9.68 -1.52
C ASP A 34 -0.99 -8.26 -1.13
N GLU A 35 -0.09 -7.56 -0.43
CA GLU A 35 -0.31 -6.21 0.10
C GLU A 35 0.82 -5.28 -0.32
N PHE A 36 0.49 -4.05 -0.73
CA PHE A 36 1.43 -3.03 -1.19
C PHE A 36 1.14 -1.70 -0.51
N HIS A 37 2.17 -1.06 0.03
CA HIS A 37 2.02 0.19 0.78
C HIS A 37 2.84 1.31 0.14
N TYR A 38 2.17 2.41 -0.14
CA TYR A 38 2.73 3.56 -0.83
C TYR A 38 2.66 4.82 0.02
N SER A 39 3.67 5.67 -0.12
CA SER A 39 3.73 7.00 0.48
C SER A 39 3.74 8.07 -0.59
N PHE A 40 3.17 9.23 -0.28
CA PHE A 40 3.13 10.40 -1.14
C PHE A 40 3.91 11.54 -0.49
N ASN A 41 5.05 11.94 -1.07
CA ASN A 41 5.94 12.94 -0.45
C ASN A 41 5.57 14.39 -0.78
N ASN A 42 4.66 14.59 -1.73
CA ASN A 42 4.22 15.90 -2.24
C ASN A 42 3.09 16.53 -1.41
N TYR A 43 2.60 15.85 -0.36
CA TYR A 43 1.46 16.31 0.43
C TYR A 43 1.92 17.00 1.72
N PRO A 44 1.34 18.15 2.12
CA PRO A 44 1.61 18.75 3.42
C PRO A 44 1.01 17.87 4.53
N GLY A 45 1.82 16.94 5.03
CA GLY A 45 1.44 15.97 6.05
C GLY A 45 1.92 14.56 5.68
N THR A 46 1.13 13.55 6.08
CA THR A 46 1.35 12.15 5.74
C THR A 46 0.21 11.70 4.86
N MET A 47 0.52 11.16 3.70
CA MET A 47 -0.45 10.45 2.88
C MET A 47 0.11 9.07 2.52
N VAL A 48 -0.67 8.05 2.84
CA VAL A 48 -0.33 6.64 2.60
C VAL A 48 -1.50 5.93 1.94
N GLU A 49 -1.17 5.01 1.06
CA GLU A 49 -2.09 4.13 0.34
C GLU A 49 -1.70 2.69 0.64
N ARG A 50 -2.69 1.84 0.84
CA ARG A 50 -2.55 0.41 1.04
C ARG A 50 -3.45 -0.32 0.07
N ASN A 51 -2.86 -1.18 -0.74
CA ASN A 51 -3.57 -1.98 -1.72
C ASN A 51 -3.43 -3.45 -1.37
N THR A 52 -4.55 -4.17 -1.33
CA THR A 52 -4.58 -5.61 -1.10
C THR A 52 -5.28 -6.28 -2.27
N ILE A 53 -4.66 -7.29 -2.88
CA ILE A 53 -5.29 -8.06 -3.94
C ILE A 53 -6.32 -9.01 -3.34
N ILE A 54 -7.59 -8.87 -3.72
CA ILE A 54 -8.70 -9.65 -3.16
C ILE A 54 -9.35 -10.60 -4.17
N ASP A 55 -9.15 -10.38 -5.47
CA ASP A 55 -9.52 -11.33 -6.52
C ASP A 55 -8.50 -11.30 -7.67
N LYS A 56 -8.38 -12.44 -8.35
CA LYS A 56 -7.48 -12.66 -9.49
C LYS A 56 -8.08 -13.69 -10.43
N HIS A 57 -8.13 -13.36 -11.72
CA HIS A 57 -8.46 -14.33 -12.76
C HIS A 57 -7.79 -14.01 -14.10
N PHE A 58 -7.63 -15.02 -14.95
CA PHE A 58 -7.00 -14.88 -16.27
C PHE A 58 -8.06 -14.88 -17.38
N SER A 59 -7.73 -14.25 -18.50
CA SER A 59 -8.47 -14.43 -19.76
C SER A 59 -8.31 -15.87 -20.28
N GLN A 60 -9.20 -16.29 -21.19
CA GLN A 60 -9.18 -17.64 -21.76
C GLN A 60 -7.87 -18.02 -22.46
N ASN A 61 -7.14 -17.04 -23.00
CA ASN A 61 -5.86 -17.23 -23.68
C ASN A 61 -4.64 -17.02 -22.76
N ASN A 62 -4.84 -16.75 -21.47
CA ASN A 62 -3.79 -16.45 -20.48
C ASN A 62 -2.85 -15.29 -20.87
N ASP A 63 -3.33 -14.34 -21.69
CA ASP A 63 -2.56 -13.15 -22.08
C ASP A 63 -3.03 -11.88 -21.34
N THR A 64 -4.11 -11.98 -20.58
CA THR A 64 -4.61 -10.91 -19.72
C THR A 64 -4.87 -11.46 -18.33
N ILE A 65 -4.44 -10.72 -17.32
CA ILE A 65 -4.80 -10.94 -15.93
C ILE A 65 -5.70 -9.81 -15.45
N PHE A 66 -6.72 -10.17 -14.69
CA PHE A 66 -7.67 -9.26 -14.08
C PHE A 66 -7.50 -9.33 -12.56
N TYR A 67 -7.44 -8.17 -11.93
CA TYR A 67 -7.31 -8.01 -10.50
C TYR A 67 -8.47 -7.21 -9.95
N THR A 68 -8.94 -7.61 -8.78
CA THR A 68 -9.70 -6.74 -7.88
C THR A 68 -8.81 -6.43 -6.69
N GLN A 69 -8.62 -5.14 -6.41
CA GLN A 69 -7.87 -4.69 -5.23
C GLN A 69 -8.78 -3.91 -4.29
N SER A 70 -8.60 -4.16 -2.99
CA SER A 70 -9.10 -3.28 -1.94
C SER A 70 -8.06 -2.19 -1.71
N GLU A 71 -8.50 -0.94 -1.73
CA GLU A 71 -7.66 0.24 -1.50
C GLU A 71 -8.07 0.91 -0.19
N SER A 72 -7.09 1.26 0.62
CA SER A 72 -7.26 2.09 1.81
C SER A 72 -6.29 3.24 1.76
N ASN A 73 -6.82 4.46 1.86
CA ASN A 73 -6.01 5.66 1.89
C ASN A 73 -6.17 6.34 3.24
N TYR A 74 -5.05 6.81 3.78
CA TYR A 74 -5.01 7.71 4.91
C TYR A 74 -4.24 8.96 4.50
N SER A 75 -4.82 10.12 4.76
CA SER A 75 -4.07 11.38 4.69
C SER A 75 -4.31 12.25 5.91
N ASN A 76 -3.31 13.04 6.26
CA ASN A 76 -3.46 14.14 7.20
C ASN A 76 -2.83 15.40 6.62
N GLY A 77 -3.30 16.55 7.13
CA GLY A 77 -2.75 17.84 6.75
C GLY A 77 -3.32 18.97 7.60
N PRO A 78 -2.79 20.20 7.46
CA PRO A 78 -3.30 21.36 8.18
C PRO A 78 -4.78 21.61 7.89
N ASP A 79 -5.58 21.87 8.92
CA ASP A 79 -7.03 22.14 8.77
C ASP A 79 -7.37 23.63 8.49
N GLY A 80 -6.34 24.48 8.35
CA GLY A 80 -6.47 25.92 8.18
C GLY A 80 -6.75 26.72 9.46
N ASN A 81 -7.03 26.05 10.59
CA ASN A 81 -7.31 26.64 11.91
C ASN A 81 -6.18 26.37 12.93
N GLY A 82 -5.02 25.91 12.46
CA GLY A 82 -3.88 25.55 13.31
C GLY A 82 -3.95 24.12 13.88
N GLY A 83 -4.94 23.32 13.48
CA GLY A 83 -5.05 21.90 13.78
C GLY A 83 -4.57 21.00 12.63
N THR A 84 -4.84 19.71 12.78
CA THR A 84 -4.57 18.67 11.77
C THR A 84 -5.87 17.96 11.43
N ALA A 85 -6.26 18.00 10.17
CA ALA A 85 -7.36 17.21 9.65
C ALA A 85 -6.86 15.80 9.27
N HIS A 86 -7.70 14.80 9.50
CA HIS A 86 -7.43 13.40 9.17
C HIS A 86 -8.51 12.91 8.21
N TYR A 87 -8.10 12.27 7.13
CA TYR A 87 -8.98 11.74 6.10
C TYR A 87 -8.67 10.27 5.89
N TYR A 88 -9.75 9.49 5.73
CA TYR A 88 -9.68 8.07 5.46
C TYR A 88 -10.64 7.77 4.31
N SER A 89 -10.20 6.99 3.33
CA SER A 89 -11.08 6.46 2.28
C SER A 89 -10.80 4.99 2.03
N TYR A 90 -11.85 4.32 1.55
CA TYR A 90 -11.84 2.90 1.21
C TYR A 90 -12.53 2.74 -0.12
N ASP A 91 -11.90 1.99 -1.01
CA ASP A 91 -12.49 1.66 -2.29
C ASP A 91 -12.14 0.21 -2.69
N THR A 92 -12.81 -0.27 -3.72
CA THR A 92 -12.47 -1.51 -4.40
C THR A 92 -12.41 -1.24 -5.88
N THR A 93 -11.22 -1.39 -6.45
CA THR A 93 -10.99 -1.10 -7.86
C THR A 93 -10.69 -2.38 -8.63
N ASN A 94 -11.13 -2.40 -9.88
CA ASN A 94 -10.88 -3.49 -10.82
C ASN A 94 -9.97 -2.97 -11.92
N TYR A 95 -8.90 -3.69 -12.21
CA TYR A 95 -7.99 -3.37 -13.31
C TYR A 95 -7.45 -4.65 -13.94
N TYR A 96 -6.80 -4.51 -15.09
CA TYR A 96 -6.29 -5.63 -15.85
C TYR A 96 -4.98 -5.28 -16.55
N ILE A 97 -4.14 -6.30 -16.76
CA ILE A 97 -2.86 -6.18 -17.46
C ILE A 97 -2.90 -7.15 -18.65
N THR A 98 -2.73 -6.63 -19.87
CA THR A 98 -2.75 -7.40 -21.13
C THR A 98 -1.35 -7.55 -21.71
N ASN A 99 -1.20 -8.49 -22.66
CA ASN A 99 0.05 -8.78 -23.36
C ASN A 99 1.15 -9.15 -22.36
N LEU A 100 0.89 -10.13 -21.50
CA LEU A 100 1.76 -10.44 -20.35
C LEU A 100 3.20 -10.77 -20.75
N ASN A 101 3.41 -11.30 -21.95
CA ASN A 101 4.74 -11.64 -22.45
C ASN A 101 5.50 -10.44 -23.07
N ASN A 102 4.84 -9.28 -23.23
CA ASN A 102 5.52 -8.09 -23.75
C ASN A 102 6.43 -7.50 -22.67
N PRO A 103 7.60 -6.95 -23.05
CA PRO A 103 8.42 -6.16 -22.15
C PRO A 103 7.61 -4.98 -21.61
N ILE A 104 7.95 -4.50 -20.40
CA ILE A 104 7.36 -3.30 -19.82
C ILE A 104 7.80 -2.00 -20.52
N SER A 105 8.15 -2.02 -21.79
CA SER A 105 8.57 -0.83 -22.55
C SER A 105 7.43 0.18 -22.76
N GLN A 106 6.19 -0.24 -22.57
CA GLN A 106 4.99 0.60 -22.63
C GLN A 106 4.33 0.61 -21.26
N PHE A 107 4.68 1.59 -20.44
CA PHE A 107 4.30 1.67 -19.03
C PHE A 107 2.84 2.01 -18.74
N GLY A 108 1.94 1.98 -19.72
CA GLY A 108 0.50 2.05 -19.50
C GLY A 108 0.03 3.37 -18.87
N GLY A 109 -0.44 4.27 -19.71
CA GLY A 109 -1.11 5.52 -19.37
C GLY A 109 -1.61 6.17 -20.66
N SER A 110 -2.52 7.13 -20.60
CA SER A 110 -2.92 7.93 -21.76
C SER A 110 -1.75 8.73 -22.37
N PHE A 111 -0.63 8.80 -21.65
CA PHE A 111 0.69 9.09 -22.20
C PHE A 111 1.31 7.79 -22.72
N GLU A 112 0.65 7.14 -23.69
CA GLU A 112 1.44 6.50 -24.73
C GLU A 112 2.32 7.65 -25.23
N ILE A 113 3.62 7.52 -25.04
CA ILE A 113 4.57 8.43 -25.69
C ILE A 113 4.28 8.20 -27.17
N TYR A 114 3.39 9.02 -27.72
CA TYR A 114 2.99 8.94 -29.11
C TYR A 114 4.28 9.18 -29.88
N ASP A 115 4.85 8.09 -30.39
CA ASP A 115 6.00 8.08 -31.30
C ASP A 115 5.73 8.99 -32.51
N GLU A 116 4.45 9.32 -32.75
CA GLU A 116 3.96 10.20 -33.80
C GLU A 116 4.20 11.71 -33.57
N TYR A 117 4.64 12.17 -32.39
CA TYR A 117 5.02 13.56 -32.12
C TYR A 117 6.49 13.73 -31.73
N LEU A 118 7.38 12.94 -32.35
CA LEU A 118 8.78 13.34 -32.55
C LEU A 118 8.86 14.52 -33.54
N ASP A 119 8.20 15.63 -33.24
CA ASP A 119 8.62 16.91 -33.77
C ASP A 119 9.97 17.23 -33.12
N SER A 120 10.94 17.63 -33.95
CA SER A 120 12.40 17.56 -33.78
C SER A 120 13.03 18.28 -32.55
N THR A 121 12.24 18.71 -31.58
CA THR A 121 12.66 19.54 -30.44
C THR A 121 12.49 18.89 -29.07
N TYR A 122 11.71 17.81 -28.93
CA TYR A 122 11.56 17.07 -27.66
C TYR A 122 12.37 15.78 -27.67
N PHE A 123 13.62 15.85 -27.20
CA PHE A 123 14.41 14.67 -26.92
C PHE A 123 13.97 14.06 -25.59
N TYR A 124 13.06 13.10 -25.66
CA TYR A 124 12.86 12.15 -24.56
C TYR A 124 14.03 11.17 -24.61
N PHE A 125 14.84 11.14 -23.56
CA PHE A 125 15.85 10.11 -23.35
C PHE A 125 15.30 9.12 -22.33
N PRO A 126 14.48 8.13 -22.74
CA PRO A 126 14.12 7.06 -21.82
C PRO A 126 15.40 6.26 -21.55
N ASP A 127 16.07 6.55 -20.45
CA ASP A 127 17.11 5.66 -19.94
C ASP A 127 16.40 4.49 -19.28
N THR A 128 16.61 3.28 -19.80
CA THR A 128 16.05 2.08 -19.18
C THR A 128 16.87 1.80 -17.94
N ILE A 129 16.30 2.12 -16.78
CA ILE A 129 16.97 1.90 -15.51
C ILE A 129 16.71 0.45 -15.11
N ILE A 130 17.76 -0.37 -15.11
CA ILE A 130 17.76 -1.65 -14.40
C ILE A 130 18.57 -1.44 -13.13
N ASP A 131 17.89 -1.51 -11.99
CA ASP A 131 18.49 -1.26 -10.68
C ASP A 131 17.97 -2.26 -9.64
N TYR A 132 18.67 -2.34 -8.52
CA TYR A 132 18.27 -3.12 -7.35
C TYR A 132 18.08 -2.18 -6.16
N ASP A 133 16.84 -2.03 -5.70
CA ASP A 133 16.58 -1.17 -4.53
C ASP A 133 16.85 -1.94 -3.23
N VAL A 134 17.92 -1.53 -2.54
CA VAL A 134 18.35 -2.09 -1.25
C VAL A 134 17.30 -1.90 -0.15
N ASN A 135 16.47 -0.85 -0.23
CA ASN A 135 15.39 -0.60 0.73
C ASN A 135 14.19 -1.52 0.48
N LEU A 136 14.12 -2.11 -0.72
CA LEU A 136 13.13 -3.09 -1.12
C LEU A 136 13.76 -4.47 -1.28
N CYS A 137 14.69 -4.83 -0.39
CA CYS A 137 15.27 -6.17 -0.31
C CYS A 137 15.99 -6.62 -1.59
N ASN A 138 16.66 -5.69 -2.27
CA ASN A 138 17.32 -5.91 -3.57
C ASN A 138 16.32 -6.38 -4.64
N LEU A 139 15.12 -5.80 -4.63
CA LEU A 139 14.12 -6.02 -5.66
C LEU A 139 14.67 -5.58 -7.02
N GLU A 140 14.58 -6.46 -8.02
CA GLU A 140 14.90 -6.13 -9.41
C GLU A 140 13.86 -5.14 -9.94
N ILE A 141 14.33 -3.96 -10.33
CA ILE A 141 13.52 -2.85 -10.83
C ILE A 141 13.88 -2.59 -12.29
N ASN A 142 12.86 -2.34 -13.09
CA ASN A 142 12.96 -1.85 -14.45
C ASN A 142 12.03 -0.64 -14.63
N GLY A 143 12.49 0.41 -15.29
CA GLY A 143 11.72 1.63 -15.46
C GLY A 143 12.30 2.58 -16.48
N TYR A 144 11.72 3.78 -16.53
CA TYR A 144 12.27 4.90 -17.28
C TYR A 144 12.29 6.17 -16.43
N ASP A 145 13.25 7.02 -16.76
CA ASP A 145 13.33 8.41 -16.33
C ASP A 145 13.31 9.29 -17.59
N SER A 146 12.41 10.27 -17.62
CA SER A 146 12.13 11.11 -18.76
C SER A 146 12.13 12.58 -18.34
N TYR A 147 13.16 13.32 -18.75
CA TYR A 147 13.33 14.76 -18.49
C TYR A 147 13.77 15.48 -19.80
N PRO A 148 12.92 16.33 -20.41
CA PRO A 148 13.31 17.18 -21.53
C PRO A 148 14.41 18.18 -21.12
N PRO A 149 15.38 18.50 -21.98
CA PRO A 149 16.53 19.35 -21.63
C PRO A 149 16.21 20.86 -21.51
N VAL A 150 14.98 21.23 -21.15
CA VAL A 150 14.57 22.64 -20.98
C VAL A 150 14.50 23.03 -19.49
N PHE A 151 14.60 24.32 -19.21
CA PHE A 151 14.48 24.85 -17.85
C PHE A 151 13.06 24.58 -17.32
N GLU A 152 12.96 23.92 -16.16
CA GLU A 152 11.68 23.51 -15.55
C GLU A 152 10.80 22.76 -16.57
N SER A 153 11.28 21.62 -17.06
CA SER A 153 10.51 20.75 -17.94
C SER A 153 9.64 19.76 -17.17
N ASN A 154 8.68 19.15 -17.86
CA ASN A 154 7.98 17.99 -17.34
C ASN A 154 8.98 16.88 -16.98
N HIS A 155 8.90 16.31 -15.78
CA HIS A 155 9.77 15.21 -15.37
C HIS A 155 8.91 14.02 -14.98
N ILE A 156 9.13 12.88 -15.65
CA ILE A 156 8.36 11.66 -15.41
C ILE A 156 9.34 10.53 -15.11
N ILE A 157 9.18 9.93 -13.94
CA ILE A 157 9.86 8.68 -13.58
C ILE A 157 8.80 7.63 -13.33
N ARG A 158 8.98 6.45 -13.91
CA ARG A 158 8.18 5.29 -13.54
C ARG A 158 9.04 4.06 -13.45
N LEU A 159 9.17 3.56 -12.24
CA LEU A 159 9.91 2.36 -11.91
C LEU A 159 8.94 1.25 -11.51
N SER A 160 9.18 0.05 -12.01
CA SER A 160 8.40 -1.14 -11.72
C SER A 160 9.29 -2.27 -11.24
N GLY A 161 8.86 -3.01 -10.24
CA GLY A 161 9.61 -4.12 -9.65
C GLY A 161 9.01 -5.47 -10.00
N ARG A 162 9.86 -6.48 -10.13
CA ARG A 162 9.43 -7.86 -10.38
C ARG A 162 8.46 -8.33 -9.28
N GLY A 163 7.23 -8.63 -9.67
CA GLY A 163 6.17 -9.16 -8.83
C GLY A 163 5.54 -8.16 -7.87
N VAL A 164 5.94 -6.88 -7.86
CA VAL A 164 5.38 -5.87 -6.94
C VAL A 164 4.73 -4.69 -7.65
N GLY A 165 4.65 -4.72 -8.98
CA GLY A 165 4.04 -3.65 -9.76
C GLY A 165 4.90 -2.39 -9.79
N THR A 166 4.25 -1.24 -9.78
CA THR A 166 4.92 0.06 -9.78
C THR A 166 5.58 0.30 -8.41
N VAL A 167 6.89 0.57 -8.40
CA VAL A 167 7.68 0.88 -7.20
C VAL A 167 7.74 2.39 -6.97
N TRP A 168 7.89 3.18 -8.03
CA TRP A 168 7.94 4.63 -7.93
C TRP A 168 7.27 5.27 -9.14
N THR A 169 6.34 6.18 -8.88
CA THR A 169 5.85 7.15 -9.86
C THR A 169 6.28 8.54 -9.40
N TYR A 170 7.01 9.23 -10.26
CA TYR A 170 7.26 10.66 -10.15
C TYR A 170 6.68 11.35 -11.37
N HIS A 171 5.90 12.39 -11.16
CA HIS A 171 5.45 13.26 -12.23
C HIS A 171 5.50 14.70 -11.74
N TYR A 172 6.29 15.53 -12.41
CA TYR A 172 6.35 16.96 -12.21
C TYR A 172 5.92 17.66 -13.49
N ASP A 173 4.84 18.45 -13.41
CA ASP A 173 4.36 19.31 -14.50
C ASP A 173 4.42 20.79 -14.08
N PRO A 174 5.45 21.54 -14.52
CA PRO A 174 5.61 22.97 -14.24
C PRO A 174 4.66 23.86 -15.04
N SER A 175 3.97 23.35 -16.07
CA SER A 175 3.01 24.15 -16.84
C SER A 175 1.71 24.45 -16.07
N SER A 176 1.45 23.70 -14.99
CA SER A 176 0.31 23.91 -14.12
C SER A 176 0.57 25.07 -13.14
N PRO A 177 -0.41 25.98 -12.91
CA PRO A 177 -0.31 27.03 -11.89
C PRO A 177 -0.13 26.47 -10.46
N PHE A 178 -0.49 25.19 -10.27
CA PHE A 178 -0.15 24.39 -9.10
C PHE A 178 0.64 23.20 -9.63
N PRO A 179 1.99 23.25 -9.61
CA PRO A 179 2.80 22.22 -10.25
C PRO A 179 2.32 20.86 -9.77
N TYR A 180 1.80 20.06 -10.71
CA TYR A 180 1.29 18.75 -10.37
C TYR A 180 2.53 17.91 -10.06
N LEU A 181 2.71 17.64 -8.78
CA LEU A 181 3.76 16.78 -8.29
C LEU A 181 3.09 15.51 -7.81
N GLU A 182 3.29 14.40 -8.51
CA GLU A 182 3.07 13.07 -7.96
C GLU A 182 4.42 12.52 -7.52
N ASP A 183 4.57 12.11 -6.26
CA ASP A 183 5.75 11.37 -5.79
C ASP A 183 5.28 10.19 -4.94
N ARG A 184 4.77 9.16 -5.63
CA ARG A 184 4.20 7.94 -5.05
C ARG A 184 5.25 6.84 -5.01
N LYS A 185 5.68 6.42 -3.83
CA LYS A 185 6.74 5.44 -3.61
C LYS A 185 6.27 4.24 -2.81
N LEU A 186 6.54 3.03 -3.30
CA LEU A 186 6.39 1.79 -2.55
C LEU A 186 7.46 1.76 -1.44
N TYR A 187 7.04 1.58 -0.20
CA TYR A 187 7.97 1.49 0.95
C TYR A 187 7.82 0.18 1.74
N TYR A 188 6.76 -0.58 1.49
CA TYR A 188 6.53 -1.90 2.08
C TYR A 188 5.67 -2.75 1.15
N TYR A 189 5.95 -4.04 1.12
CA TYR A 189 5.08 -5.02 0.49
C TYR A 189 5.11 -6.37 1.19
N LYS A 190 4.03 -7.13 1.01
CA LYS A 190 3.87 -8.52 1.44
C LYS A 190 3.45 -9.36 0.25
N LYS A 191 4.21 -10.42 -0.02
CA LYS A 191 3.92 -11.43 -1.04
C LYS A 191 3.80 -12.80 -0.40
N GLY A 192 2.58 -13.31 -0.28
CA GLY A 192 2.31 -14.52 0.51
C GLY A 192 2.88 -14.41 1.93
N ASN A 193 3.91 -15.22 2.25
CA ASN A 193 4.59 -15.22 3.56
C ASN A 193 5.82 -14.32 3.62
N PHE A 194 6.25 -13.74 2.49
CA PHE A 194 7.42 -12.86 2.43
C PHE A 194 6.99 -11.42 2.64
N THR A 195 7.74 -10.67 3.45
CA THR A 195 7.54 -9.23 3.66
C THR A 195 8.84 -8.48 3.44
N CYS A 196 8.75 -7.25 2.95
CA CYS A 196 9.88 -6.37 2.76
C CYS A 196 9.49 -4.91 3.03
N GLY A 197 10.45 -4.12 3.49
CA GLY A 197 10.25 -2.72 3.86
C GLY A 197 9.80 -2.55 5.31
N THR A 198 9.45 -1.31 5.67
CA THR A 198 8.99 -0.98 7.03
C THR A 198 7.48 -0.81 7.04
N LEU A 199 6.78 -1.74 7.70
CA LEU A 199 5.34 -1.63 7.87
C LEU A 199 5.01 -0.37 8.68
N ASN A 200 4.30 0.57 8.06
CA ASN A 200 3.86 1.76 8.76
C ASN A 200 2.54 1.49 9.48
N THR A 201 2.57 1.41 10.81
CA THR A 201 1.41 1.04 11.63
C THR A 201 0.44 2.20 11.88
N VAL A 202 0.65 3.40 11.30
CA VAL A 202 -0.30 4.52 11.46
C VAL A 202 -1.63 4.28 10.74
N SER A 203 -1.74 3.27 9.86
CA SER A 203 -3.06 2.80 9.45
C SER A 203 -3.66 1.95 10.58
N ILE A 204 -4.54 2.55 11.36
CA ILE A 204 -5.45 1.84 12.25
C ILE A 204 -6.16 0.76 11.40
N ASP A 205 -6.10 -0.51 11.84
CA ASP A 205 -6.88 -1.63 11.29
C ASP A 205 -8.35 -1.21 11.15
N LEU A 206 -8.91 -1.16 9.94
CA LEU A 206 -10.19 -0.51 9.68
C LEU A 206 -11.24 -1.45 9.07
N ASN A 207 -11.51 -2.53 9.79
CA ASN A 207 -12.90 -2.92 10.07
C ASN A 207 -13.41 -2.24 11.37
N GLU A 208 -12.71 -1.20 11.82
CA GLU A 208 -13.14 -0.30 12.87
C GLU A 208 -14.34 0.51 12.37
N MET A 209 -15.50 0.20 12.95
CA MET A 209 -16.71 0.98 12.69
C MET A 209 -16.43 2.47 12.92
N PRO A 210 -17.05 3.37 12.13
CA PRO A 210 -16.98 4.80 12.40
C PRO A 210 -17.25 5.00 13.89
N ASN A 211 -16.32 5.71 14.52
CA ASN A 211 -16.05 5.80 15.96
C ASN A 211 -17.23 6.18 16.87
N THR A 212 -18.43 6.34 16.32
CA THR A 212 -19.55 7.06 16.91
C THR A 212 -20.50 6.21 17.75
N GLU A 213 -20.52 4.88 17.60
CA GLU A 213 -21.48 4.04 18.36
C GLU A 213 -20.88 3.35 19.59
N ILE A 214 -19.60 2.92 19.54
CA ILE A 214 -19.00 2.18 20.66
C ILE A 214 -18.44 3.12 21.72
N LYS A 215 -19.07 3.13 22.90
CA LYS A 215 -18.68 3.97 24.04
C LYS A 215 -18.05 3.12 25.13
N VAL A 216 -16.89 3.55 25.63
CA VAL A 216 -16.22 2.93 26.79
C VAL A 216 -16.25 3.90 27.96
N TYR A 217 -16.79 3.46 29.10
CA TYR A 217 -16.96 4.32 30.28
C TYR A 217 -17.04 3.50 31.58
N PRO A 218 -16.67 4.08 32.73
CA PRO A 218 -15.98 5.35 32.88
C PRO A 218 -14.52 5.30 32.37
N LEU A 219 -13.96 6.47 32.06
CA LEU A 219 -12.55 6.61 31.69
C LEU A 219 -11.95 7.83 32.42
N PRO A 220 -11.04 7.66 33.39
CA PRO A 220 -10.53 6.39 33.92
C PRO A 220 -11.57 5.53 34.65
N ALA A 221 -11.34 4.22 34.70
CA ALA A 221 -12.16 3.26 35.44
C ALA A 221 -11.50 2.83 36.75
N ASN A 222 -12.27 2.76 37.83
CA ASN A 222 -11.76 2.41 39.17
C ASN A 222 -12.35 1.12 39.76
N GLN A 223 -13.47 0.63 39.24
CA GLN A 223 -14.14 -0.58 39.73
C GLN A 223 -14.66 -1.50 38.61
N GLN A 224 -15.16 -0.89 37.55
CA GLN A 224 -15.77 -1.57 36.41
C GLN A 224 -15.54 -0.75 35.15
N VAL A 225 -15.38 -1.43 34.03
CA VAL A 225 -15.39 -0.85 32.69
C VAL A 225 -16.65 -1.32 32.00
N ASN A 226 -17.41 -0.39 31.40
CA ASN A 226 -18.58 -0.67 30.58
C ASN A 226 -18.28 -0.30 29.13
N ILE A 227 -18.79 -1.12 28.22
CA ILE A 227 -18.59 -1.00 26.79
C ILE A 227 -19.97 -1.13 26.17
N ASP A 228 -20.50 -0.01 25.72
CA ASP A 228 -21.78 0.06 25.03
C ASP A 228 -21.51 -0.06 23.53
N PHE A 229 -21.99 -1.16 22.95
CA PHE A 229 -21.86 -1.46 21.54
C PHE A 229 -22.99 -0.85 20.69
N GLY A 230 -23.92 -0.08 21.28
CA GLY A 230 -25.02 0.51 20.53
C GLY A 230 -25.91 -0.56 19.87
N ALA A 231 -26.29 -0.38 18.61
CA ALA A 231 -27.18 -1.30 17.90
C ALA A 231 -26.45 -2.51 17.27
N LEU A 232 -25.18 -2.73 17.62
CA LEU A 232 -24.33 -3.70 16.92
C LEU A 232 -24.62 -5.15 17.30
N GLU A 233 -24.33 -6.04 16.34
CA GLU A 233 -24.48 -7.48 16.48
C GLU A 233 -23.61 -8.07 17.60
N LEU A 234 -23.90 -9.34 17.93
CA LEU A 234 -23.23 -10.15 18.93
C LEU A 234 -21.69 -10.07 18.84
N VAL A 235 -21.06 -9.70 19.95
CA VAL A 235 -19.60 -9.73 20.13
C VAL A 235 -19.15 -11.19 20.19
N LEU A 236 -18.20 -11.55 19.34
CA LEU A 236 -17.66 -12.92 19.23
C LEU A 236 -16.43 -13.13 20.11
N ASP A 237 -15.55 -12.13 20.16
CA ASP A 237 -14.30 -12.20 20.93
C ASP A 237 -14.01 -10.87 21.63
N PHE A 238 -13.42 -10.96 22.81
CA PHE A 238 -13.07 -9.83 23.66
C PHE A 238 -11.73 -10.05 24.36
N GLN A 239 -10.82 -9.11 24.18
CA GLN A 239 -9.47 -9.15 24.71
C GLN A 239 -9.10 -7.83 25.37
N LEU A 240 -8.45 -7.90 26.53
CA LEU A 240 -7.80 -6.76 27.17
C LEU A 240 -6.30 -6.96 27.12
N ILE A 241 -5.58 -5.98 26.57
CA ILE A 241 -4.15 -6.07 26.28
C ILE A 241 -3.41 -4.92 26.98
N ASP A 242 -2.31 -5.20 27.67
CA ASP A 242 -1.47 -4.16 28.27
C ASP A 242 -0.52 -3.48 27.26
N LEU A 243 0.24 -2.47 27.69
CA LEU A 243 1.22 -1.77 26.83
C LEU A 243 2.35 -2.66 26.29
N ASN A 244 2.58 -3.84 26.89
CA ASN A 244 3.60 -4.79 26.45
C ASN A 244 3.02 -5.88 25.54
N GLY A 245 1.73 -5.79 25.17
CA GLY A 245 1.05 -6.80 24.36
C GLY A 245 0.60 -8.04 25.15
N LYS A 246 0.66 -8.01 26.49
CA LYS A 246 0.23 -9.15 27.32
C LYS A 246 -1.29 -9.14 27.46
N LEU A 247 -1.90 -10.31 27.22
CA LEU A 247 -3.32 -10.54 27.47
C LEU A 247 -3.61 -10.56 28.98
N ILE A 248 -4.57 -9.73 29.39
CA ILE A 248 -5.10 -9.67 30.75
C ILE A 248 -6.40 -10.48 30.79
N PRO A 249 -6.44 -11.60 31.54
CA PRO A 249 -7.65 -12.38 31.65
C PRO A 249 -8.73 -11.57 32.35
N ILE A 250 -9.92 -11.53 31.76
CA ILE A 250 -11.08 -10.82 32.28
C ILE A 250 -12.33 -11.67 32.08
N GLU A 251 -13.27 -11.54 33.00
CA GLU A 251 -14.59 -12.13 32.89
C GLU A 251 -15.57 -11.06 32.42
N MET A 252 -16.14 -11.28 31.23
CA MET A 252 -17.10 -10.37 30.62
C MET A 252 -18.51 -10.72 31.07
N ASN A 253 -19.18 -9.76 31.70
CA ASN A 253 -20.61 -9.80 32.01
C ASN A 253 -21.39 -9.11 30.89
N LYS A 254 -22.48 -9.72 30.45
CA LYS A 254 -23.37 -9.17 29.43
C LYS A 254 -24.63 -8.65 30.10
N ASP A 255 -24.72 -7.32 30.22
CA ASP A 255 -25.87 -6.64 30.82
C ASP A 255 -26.65 -5.95 29.68
N PHE A 256 -27.91 -6.33 29.46
CA PHE A 256 -28.83 -5.66 28.52
C PHE A 256 -28.47 -5.70 27.01
N ASN A 257 -28.07 -6.87 26.51
CA ASN A 257 -27.83 -7.19 25.08
C ASN A 257 -26.71 -6.43 24.35
N THR A 258 -26.52 -5.14 24.64
CA THR A 258 -25.59 -4.24 23.92
C THR A 258 -24.49 -3.70 24.82
N ILE A 259 -24.61 -3.82 26.14
CA ILE A 259 -23.59 -3.38 27.10
C ILE A 259 -22.86 -4.61 27.63
N TYR A 260 -21.53 -4.56 27.53
CA TYR A 260 -20.65 -5.55 28.13
C TYR A 260 -19.82 -4.87 29.21
N SER A 261 -19.58 -5.55 30.31
CA SER A 261 -18.83 -5.02 31.43
C SER A 261 -17.85 -6.03 32.00
N PHE A 262 -16.75 -5.55 32.58
CA PHE A 262 -15.83 -6.36 33.36
C PHE A 262 -15.34 -5.61 34.59
N SER A 263 -15.00 -6.34 35.65
CA SER A 263 -14.44 -5.71 36.84
C SER A 263 -12.99 -5.33 36.62
N SER A 264 -12.63 -4.10 37.00
CA SER A 264 -11.24 -3.63 36.94
C SER A 264 -10.51 -3.77 38.26
N LYS A 265 -11.15 -4.27 39.34
CA LYS A 265 -10.62 -4.24 40.73
C LYS A 265 -9.28 -4.94 40.91
N ASP A 266 -9.06 -6.03 40.17
CA ASP A 266 -7.85 -6.85 40.28
C ASP A 266 -6.84 -6.53 39.16
N ILE A 267 -7.11 -5.50 38.35
CA ILE A 267 -6.28 -5.10 37.22
C ILE A 267 -5.39 -3.92 37.66
N PRO A 268 -4.05 -4.03 37.62
CA PRO A 268 -3.17 -2.95 38.07
C PRO A 268 -3.42 -1.61 37.35
N ASN A 269 -3.14 -0.51 38.05
CA ASN A 269 -3.23 0.84 37.47
C ASN A 269 -2.37 0.93 36.19
N GLY A 270 -2.96 1.43 35.10
CA GLY A 270 -2.27 1.45 33.81
C GLY A 270 -3.13 1.83 32.62
N ILE A 271 -2.49 1.84 31.46
CA ILE A 271 -3.14 2.00 30.15
C ILE A 271 -3.27 0.62 29.51
N TYR A 272 -4.46 0.34 29.00
CA TYR A 272 -4.80 -0.91 28.34
C TYR A 272 -5.51 -0.64 27.02
N PHE A 273 -5.51 -1.64 26.14
CA PHE A 273 -6.27 -1.64 24.91
C PHE A 273 -7.29 -2.77 24.97
N ILE A 274 -8.56 -2.40 24.82
CA ILE A 274 -9.62 -3.33 24.48
C ILE A 274 -9.48 -3.63 22.99
N HIS A 275 -9.50 -4.91 22.66
CA HIS A 275 -9.73 -5.39 21.31
C HIS A 275 -10.97 -6.29 21.34
N ALA A 276 -11.94 -6.01 20.48
CA ALA A 276 -13.10 -6.89 20.37
C ALA A 276 -13.59 -6.98 18.94
N SER A 277 -14.15 -8.14 18.60
CA SER A 277 -14.61 -8.45 17.25
C SER A 277 -16.03 -8.98 17.25
N THR A 278 -16.82 -8.50 16.30
CA THR A 278 -18.10 -9.06 15.89
C THR A 278 -17.88 -10.01 14.70
N LYS A 279 -18.97 -10.52 14.10
CA LYS A 279 -18.88 -11.29 12.85
C LYS A 279 -18.24 -10.52 11.70
N ASN A 280 -18.51 -9.22 11.64
CA ASN A 280 -18.22 -8.41 10.45
C ASN A 280 -17.17 -7.33 10.73
N THR A 281 -16.91 -7.01 11.99
CA THR A 281 -16.11 -5.84 12.38
C THR A 281 -15.21 -6.14 13.57
N SER A 282 -14.13 -5.39 13.72
CA SER A 282 -13.24 -5.43 14.89
C SER A 282 -12.96 -4.01 15.34
N PHE A 283 -12.81 -3.76 16.64
CA PHE A 283 -12.47 -2.44 17.13
C PHE A 283 -11.47 -2.46 18.27
N LYS A 284 -10.66 -1.39 18.34
CA LYS A 284 -9.71 -1.15 19.42
C LYS A 284 -10.06 0.13 20.19
N ARG A 285 -9.97 0.06 21.51
CA ARG A 285 -10.25 1.20 22.41
C ARG A 285 -9.25 1.26 23.55
N LYS A 286 -8.72 2.46 23.80
CA LYS A 286 -7.88 2.72 24.97
C LYS A 286 -8.73 2.78 26.24
N VAL A 287 -8.28 2.12 27.29
CA VAL A 287 -8.82 2.22 28.65
C VAL A 287 -7.71 2.60 29.62
N ILE A 288 -8.08 3.37 30.64
CA ILE A 288 -7.20 3.79 31.72
C ILE A 288 -7.82 3.27 33.01
N ILE A 289 -7.08 2.45 33.77
CA ILE A 289 -7.53 1.89 35.05
C ILE A 289 -6.78 2.58 36.18
N THR A 290 -7.52 3.03 37.21
CA THR A 290 -7.01 3.76 38.38
C THR A 290 -7.78 3.39 39.65
N HIS A 291 -7.12 2.79 40.64
CA HIS A 291 -7.64 2.51 41.98
C HIS A 291 -7.26 3.58 43.01
#